data_AF-A0A5B9YJ40-F1
#
_entry.id   AF-A0A5B9YJ40-F1
#
_cell.length_a   1.000
_cell.length_b   1.000
_cell.length_c   1.000
_cell.angle_alpha   90.00
_cell.angle_beta   90.00
_cell.angle_gamma   90.00
#
_symmetry.space_group_name_H-M   'P 1'
#
loop_
_entity.id
_entity.type
_entity.pdbx_description
1 polymer ?
#
loop_
_entity_poly.entity_id
_entity_poly.type
_entity_poly.pdbx_seq_one_letter_code
_entity_poly.pdbx_strand_id
1 'polypeptide(L)'
;MFLDTHKYGETIGRMYLVTAEQYEEIRDQKGRSSAWYDKEVELGEYLGVPIKTITSKERKVVSVASSKYQGVVKAGIKEAYPEKSEEEVATYLEKIFTYQVEINHSDETLKAKWQEDLAAAKKLSEEERAKLLQGVPKKPKRIITTTTCLEYNPVVIATRLALAEGKCEKCGQEAPFISALDGMPYLEVHHIKSIAEGGEDIVDNTIALCPNCHKEIHFGRKI
;
A
#
# COMPACT_ATOMS: atom_id res chain seq x y z
N MET A 1 -11.25 14.43 -7.03
CA MET A 1 -9.80 14.69 -7.06
C MET A 1 -9.54 15.84 -6.11
N PHE A 2 -8.65 15.66 -5.13
CA PHE A 2 -8.36 16.67 -4.11
C PHE A 2 -7.16 17.51 -4.54
N LEU A 3 -7.18 18.82 -4.29
CA LEU A 3 -6.01 19.66 -4.51
C LEU A 3 -5.00 19.43 -3.39
N ASP A 4 -3.76 19.09 -3.76
CA ASP A 4 -2.63 19.09 -2.82
C ASP A 4 -2.17 20.54 -2.63
N THR A 5 -2.47 21.11 -1.46
CA THR A 5 -2.14 22.52 -1.17
C THR A 5 -0.69 22.74 -0.72
N HIS A 6 0.12 21.68 -0.66
CA HIS A 6 1.51 21.76 -0.19
C HIS A 6 2.52 21.90 -1.34
N LYS A 7 2.07 21.81 -2.59
CA LYS A 7 2.95 21.83 -3.77
C LYS A 7 2.27 22.52 -4.96
N TYR A 8 3.08 23.09 -5.85
CA TYR A 8 2.62 23.60 -7.14
C TYR A 8 2.36 22.45 -8.11
N GLY A 9 1.30 22.56 -8.90
CA GLY A 9 0.93 21.59 -9.90
C GLY A 9 -0.23 22.06 -10.77
N GLU A 10 -0.51 21.31 -11.83
CA GLU A 10 -1.59 21.57 -12.76
C GLU A 10 -2.62 20.46 -12.67
N THR A 11 -3.89 20.81 -12.76
CA THR A 11 -4.98 19.85 -12.74
C THR A 11 -6.12 20.31 -13.64
N ILE A 12 -6.93 19.35 -14.07
CA ILE A 12 -8.13 19.61 -14.85
C ILE A 12 -9.32 19.59 -13.88
N GLY A 13 -10.15 20.63 -13.91
CA GLY A 13 -11.27 20.77 -13.00
C GLY A 13 -12.45 21.47 -13.66
N ARG A 14 -13.66 21.16 -13.19
CA ARG A 14 -14.87 21.86 -13.61
C ARG A 14 -15.23 22.88 -12.53
N MET A 15 -15.48 24.11 -12.95
CA MET A 15 -15.99 25.17 -12.07
C MET A 15 -17.49 25.38 -12.32
N TYR A 16 -18.20 25.80 -11.28
CA TYR A 16 -19.62 26.14 -11.33
C TYR A 16 -19.79 27.54 -10.76
N LEU A 17 -20.56 28.39 -11.45
CA LEU A 17 -20.95 29.69 -10.93
C LEU A 17 -22.12 29.48 -9.97
N VAL A 18 -21.95 29.91 -8.72
CA VAL A 18 -22.93 29.77 -7.64
C VAL A 18 -23.03 31.07 -6.86
N THR A 19 -24.15 31.30 -6.18
CA THR A 19 -24.29 32.43 -5.24
C THR A 19 -23.48 32.20 -3.96
N ALA A 20 -23.23 33.26 -3.21
CA ALA A 20 -22.54 33.16 -1.91
C ALA A 20 -23.30 32.29 -0.90
N GLU A 21 -24.64 32.34 -0.91
CA GLU A 21 -25.49 31.50 -0.08
C GLU A 21 -25.37 30.02 -0.47
N GLN A 22 -25.46 29.72 -1.76
CA GLN A 22 -25.28 28.36 -2.28
C GLN A 22 -23.89 27.80 -1.94
N TYR A 23 -22.86 28.64 -1.96
CA TYR A 23 -21.51 28.24 -1.58
C TYR A 23 -21.43 27.79 -0.11
N GLU A 24 -22.01 28.56 0.81
CA GLU A 24 -22.03 28.18 2.24
C GLU A 24 -22.89 26.93 2.48
N GLU A 25 -24.00 26.76 1.78
CA GLU A 25 -24.81 25.52 1.85
C GLU A 25 -24.02 24.29 1.38
N ILE A 26 -23.32 24.40 0.24
CA ILE A 26 -22.45 23.32 -0.27
C ILE A 26 -21.38 22.98 0.77
N ARG A 27 -20.79 23.99 1.39
CA ARG A 27 -19.74 23.83 2.41
C ARG A 27 -20.27 23.13 3.66
N ASP A 28 -21.50 23.42 4.08
CA ASP A 28 -22.14 22.77 5.22
C ASP A 28 -22.47 21.31 4.94
N GLN A 29 -23.00 21.00 3.74
CA GLN A 29 -23.31 19.63 3.33
C GLN A 29 -22.07 18.74 3.15
N LYS A 30 -20.94 19.32 2.71
CA LYS A 30 -19.67 18.57 2.55
C LYS A 30 -18.96 18.33 3.89
N GLY A 31 -19.46 18.93 4.97
CA GLY A 31 -18.98 18.76 6.34
C GLY A 31 -17.74 19.60 6.62
N ARG A 32 -17.85 20.57 7.54
CA ARG A 32 -16.73 21.38 8.10
C ARG A 32 -15.84 20.57 9.05
N SER A 33 -15.62 19.29 8.77
CA SER A 33 -14.82 18.40 9.62
C SER A 33 -13.39 18.35 9.12
N SER A 34 -12.44 18.35 10.06
CA SER A 34 -11.01 18.06 9.82
C SER A 34 -10.75 16.73 9.11
N ALA A 35 -11.78 15.89 8.98
CA ALA A 35 -11.69 14.60 8.35
C ALA A 35 -11.87 14.65 6.83
N TRP A 36 -12.49 15.64 6.17
CA TRP A 36 -12.76 15.53 4.72
C TRP A 36 -12.58 16.82 3.90
N TYR A 37 -12.99 18.00 4.40
CA TYR A 37 -12.98 19.27 3.66
C TYR A 37 -12.91 20.50 4.61
N ASP A 38 -11.74 20.77 5.20
CA ASP A 38 -11.55 21.82 6.21
C ASP A 38 -10.77 23.06 5.71
N LYS A 39 -10.30 23.05 4.47
CA LYS A 39 -9.48 24.13 3.90
C LYS A 39 -10.11 24.75 2.66
N GLU A 40 -10.45 26.03 2.75
CA GLU A 40 -10.76 26.87 1.60
C GLU A 40 -9.46 27.31 0.90
N VAL A 41 -9.45 27.28 -0.43
CA VAL A 41 -8.32 27.72 -1.26
C VAL A 41 -8.84 28.65 -2.34
N GLU A 42 -8.26 29.84 -2.41
CA GLU A 42 -8.50 30.79 -3.49
C GLU A 42 -7.58 30.45 -4.67
N LEU A 43 -8.19 30.22 -5.83
CA LEU A 43 -7.51 29.80 -7.06
C LEU A 43 -7.31 30.97 -8.05
N GLY A 44 -7.79 32.16 -7.70
CA GLY A 44 -7.71 33.37 -8.52
C GLY A 44 -9.08 33.98 -8.80
N GLU A 45 -9.20 34.67 -9.93
CA GLU A 45 -10.41 35.38 -10.33
C GLU A 45 -10.71 35.08 -11.80
N TYR A 46 -11.99 34.97 -12.13
CA TYR A 46 -12.47 34.88 -13.51
C TYR A 46 -13.61 35.85 -13.72
N LEU A 47 -13.43 36.81 -14.64
CA LEU A 47 -14.42 37.83 -14.99
C LEU A 47 -14.93 38.63 -13.78
N GLY A 48 -14.06 39.02 -12.84
CA GLY A 48 -14.49 39.75 -11.63
C GLY A 48 -15.00 38.86 -10.50
N VAL A 49 -15.11 37.54 -10.72
CA VAL A 49 -15.67 36.59 -9.75
C VAL A 49 -14.54 35.74 -9.15
N PRO A 50 -14.41 35.66 -7.81
CA PRO A 50 -13.39 34.85 -7.18
C PRO A 50 -13.63 33.36 -7.42
N ILE A 51 -12.57 32.64 -7.79
CA ILE A 51 -12.59 31.18 -7.93
C ILE A 51 -12.10 30.59 -6.60
N LYS A 52 -13.00 29.85 -5.94
CA LYS A 52 -12.71 29.18 -4.67
C LYS A 52 -12.92 27.68 -4.78
N THR A 53 -12.14 26.92 -4.01
CA THR A 53 -12.39 25.50 -3.80
C THR A 53 -12.28 25.14 -2.32
N ILE A 54 -12.83 23.98 -1.96
CA ILE A 54 -12.73 23.43 -0.61
C ILE A 54 -12.04 22.07 -0.73
N THR A 55 -10.97 21.87 0.02
CA THR A 55 -10.15 20.65 0.06
C THR A 55 -9.78 20.30 1.50
N SER A 56 -9.13 19.16 1.70
CA SER A 56 -8.57 18.77 3.00
C SER A 56 -7.21 19.45 3.20
N LYS A 57 -6.97 20.00 4.38
CA LYS A 57 -5.66 20.53 4.81
C LYS A 57 -4.62 19.41 4.90
N GLU A 58 -5.05 18.25 5.36
CA GLU A 58 -4.20 17.06 5.48
C GLU A 58 -4.21 16.25 4.19
N ARG A 59 -3.02 15.85 3.73
CA ARG A 59 -2.86 14.90 2.64
C ARG A 59 -3.24 13.51 3.14
N LYS A 60 -4.43 13.05 2.75
CA LYS A 60 -4.77 11.63 2.88
C LYS A 60 -4.02 10.86 1.79
N VAL A 61 -3.16 9.93 2.20
CA VAL A 61 -2.56 8.95 1.29
C VAL A 61 -3.66 7.97 0.91
N VAL A 62 -4.37 8.28 -0.17
CA VAL A 62 -5.39 7.41 -0.74
C VAL A 62 -4.67 6.34 -1.58
N SER A 63 -5.07 5.10 -1.36
CA SER A 63 -4.64 3.90 -2.08
C SER A 63 -4.63 4.10 -3.59
N VAL A 64 -3.76 3.35 -4.27
CA VAL A 64 -3.77 3.17 -5.73
C VAL A 64 -5.21 3.01 -6.22
N ALA A 65 -5.63 3.90 -7.10
CA ALA A 65 -6.96 3.82 -7.71
C ALA A 65 -7.14 2.48 -8.42
N SER A 66 -8.20 1.74 -8.10
CA SER A 66 -8.54 0.52 -8.80
C SER A 66 -8.76 0.79 -10.29
N SER A 67 -8.45 -0.17 -11.16
CA SER A 67 -8.68 -0.05 -12.61
C SER A 67 -10.12 0.37 -12.94
N LYS A 68 -11.10 -0.10 -12.16
CA LYS A 68 -12.50 0.30 -12.26
C LYS A 68 -12.69 1.80 -11.98
N TYR A 69 -12.07 2.34 -10.93
CA TYR A 69 -12.14 3.77 -10.62
C TYR A 69 -11.38 4.61 -11.66
N GLN A 70 -10.22 4.14 -12.14
CA GLN A 70 -9.50 4.80 -13.23
C GLN A 70 -10.36 4.90 -14.50
N GLY A 71 -11.13 3.85 -14.82
CA GLY A 71 -12.09 3.85 -15.92
C GLY A 71 -13.22 4.88 -15.75
N VAL A 72 -13.75 5.04 -14.54
CA VAL A 72 -14.75 6.07 -14.23
C VAL A 72 -14.18 7.48 -14.40
N VAL A 73 -12.97 7.72 -13.91
CA VAL A 73 -12.29 9.02 -14.06
C VAL A 73 -12.02 9.32 -15.53
N LYS A 74 -11.55 8.32 -16.30
CA LYS A 74 -11.33 8.44 -17.75
C LYS A 74 -12.61 8.86 -18.48
N ALA A 75 -13.73 8.17 -18.19
CA ALA A 75 -15.02 8.47 -18.79
C ALA A 75 -15.49 9.90 -18.46
N GLY A 76 -15.38 10.31 -17.19
CA GLY A 76 -15.75 11.68 -16.78
C GLY A 76 -14.90 12.77 -17.42
N ILE A 77 -13.59 12.53 -17.63
CA ILE A 77 -12.73 13.48 -18.35
C ILE A 77 -13.17 13.59 -19.81
N LYS A 78 -13.47 12.47 -20.47
CA LYS A 78 -13.91 12.47 -21.88
C LYS A 78 -15.28 13.11 -22.07
N GLU A 79 -16.18 12.97 -21.11
CA GLU A 79 -17.47 13.65 -21.11
C GLU A 79 -17.31 15.17 -20.96
N ALA A 80 -16.43 15.61 -20.05
CA ALA A 80 -16.23 17.03 -19.77
C ALA A 80 -15.34 17.74 -20.81
N TYR A 81 -14.45 16.99 -21.47
CA TYR A 81 -13.44 17.49 -22.42
C TYR A 81 -13.38 16.59 -23.66
N PRO A 82 -14.43 16.57 -24.50
CA PRO A 82 -14.52 15.68 -25.65
C PRO A 82 -13.43 15.95 -26.71
N GLU A 83 -12.85 17.16 -26.70
CA GLU A 83 -11.77 17.57 -27.60
C GLU A 83 -10.41 16.97 -27.26
N LYS A 84 -10.22 16.43 -26.04
CA LYS A 84 -8.94 15.84 -25.62
C LYS A 84 -8.74 14.47 -26.27
N SER A 85 -7.54 14.23 -26.81
CA SER A 85 -7.17 12.95 -27.39
C SER A 85 -7.08 11.84 -26.33
N GLU A 86 -7.16 10.57 -26.76
CA GLU A 86 -6.95 9.43 -25.85
C GLU A 86 -5.58 9.46 -25.17
N GLU A 87 -4.55 9.91 -25.90
CA GLU A 87 -3.17 9.98 -25.42
C GLU A 87 -3.00 11.05 -24.33
N GLU A 88 -3.54 12.26 -24.53
CA GLU A 88 -3.50 13.32 -23.52
C GLU A 88 -4.23 12.92 -22.23
N VAL A 89 -5.36 12.22 -22.35
CA VAL A 89 -6.09 11.71 -21.18
C VAL A 89 -5.28 10.60 -20.49
N ALA A 90 -4.65 9.69 -21.25
CA ALA A 90 -3.80 8.65 -20.68
C ALA A 90 -2.60 9.24 -19.93
N THR A 91 -1.87 10.19 -20.53
CA THR A 91 -0.74 10.89 -19.89
C THR A 91 -1.18 11.62 -18.62
N TYR A 92 -2.34 12.27 -18.65
CA TYR A 92 -2.88 12.92 -17.46
C TYR A 92 -3.23 11.93 -16.34
N LEU A 93 -3.86 10.81 -16.68
CA LEU A 93 -4.19 9.74 -15.73
C LEU A 93 -2.93 9.10 -15.14
N GLU A 94 -1.92 8.83 -15.96
CA GLU A 94 -0.62 8.35 -15.50
C GLU A 94 -0.02 9.31 -14.49
N LYS A 95 0.04 10.61 -14.79
CA LYS A 95 0.60 11.63 -13.89
C LYS A 95 -0.14 11.67 -12.54
N ILE A 96 -1.47 11.63 -12.51
CA ILE A 96 -2.23 11.71 -11.25
C ILE A 96 -2.15 10.42 -10.42
N PHE A 97 -1.99 9.25 -11.05
CA PHE A 97 -1.91 7.97 -10.34
C PHE A 97 -0.48 7.56 -9.98
N THR A 98 0.53 7.86 -10.80
CA THR A 98 1.94 7.66 -10.43
C THR A 98 2.41 8.62 -9.34
N TYR A 99 1.89 9.85 -9.30
CA TYR A 99 2.23 10.81 -8.25
C TYR A 99 1.78 10.37 -6.84
N GLN A 100 0.81 9.46 -6.75
CA GLN A 100 0.41 8.85 -5.48
C GLN A 100 1.40 7.75 -5.01
N VAL A 101 2.29 7.29 -5.88
CA VAL A 101 3.27 6.22 -5.62
C VAL A 101 4.54 6.73 -4.93
N GLU A 102 4.88 8.02 -5.06
CA GLU A 102 6.11 8.61 -4.48
C GLU A 102 6.13 8.66 -2.93
N ILE A 103 5.03 8.32 -2.24
CA ILE A 103 5.03 8.10 -0.78
C ILE A 103 4.80 6.61 -0.49
N ASN A 104 5.68 5.75 -0.99
CA ASN A 104 5.78 4.36 -0.56
C ASN A 104 7.22 4.11 -0.14
N HIS A 105 7.50 4.13 1.17
CA HIS A 105 8.72 3.44 1.60
C HIS A 105 8.54 1.97 1.23
N SER A 106 9.54 1.37 0.58
CA SER A 106 9.50 -0.07 0.33
C SER A 106 9.47 -0.82 1.67
N ASP A 107 8.84 -2.00 1.70
CA ASP A 107 8.80 -2.85 2.90
C ASP A 107 10.21 -3.14 3.43
N GLU A 108 11.19 -3.27 2.54
CA GLU A 108 12.61 -3.46 2.89
C GLU A 108 13.19 -2.28 3.67
N THR A 109 12.88 -1.05 3.25
CA THR A 109 13.43 0.16 3.91
C THR A 109 12.81 0.36 5.29
N LEU A 110 11.52 0.05 5.44
CA LEU A 110 10.84 0.06 6.74
C LEU A 110 11.41 -1.01 7.68
N LYS A 111 11.64 -2.22 7.17
CA LYS A 111 12.27 -3.31 7.93
C LYS A 111 13.68 -2.98 8.38
N ALA A 112 14.52 -2.43 7.50
CA ALA A 112 15.90 -2.05 7.82
C ALA A 112 15.95 -1.02 8.95
N LYS A 113 15.16 0.06 8.82
CA LYS A 113 15.04 1.07 9.88
C LYS A 113 14.56 0.48 11.20
N TRP A 114 13.53 -0.38 11.14
CA TRP A 114 13.02 -1.04 12.34
C TRP A 114 14.07 -1.93 13.00
N GLN A 115 14.90 -2.64 12.22
CA GLN A 115 16.01 -3.44 12.75
C GLN A 115 17.08 -2.58 13.42
N GLU A 116 17.43 -1.43 12.84
CA GLU A 116 18.36 -0.46 13.44
C GLU A 116 17.81 0.10 14.76
N ASP A 117 16.57 0.57 14.75
CA ASP A 117 15.87 1.10 15.93
C ASP A 117 15.78 0.03 17.03
N LEU A 118 15.49 -1.22 16.66
CA LEU A 118 15.44 -2.35 17.60
C LEU A 118 16.83 -2.69 18.14
N ALA A 119 17.87 -2.67 17.32
CA ALA A 119 19.24 -2.93 17.74
C ALA A 119 19.74 -1.86 18.71
N ALA A 120 19.40 -0.59 18.47
CA ALA A 120 19.65 0.51 19.39
C ALA A 120 18.89 0.31 20.71
N ALA A 121 17.59 -0.02 20.66
CA ALA A 121 16.78 -0.26 21.84
C ALA A 121 17.27 -1.44 22.70
N LYS A 122 17.80 -2.50 22.08
CA LYS A 122 18.40 -3.65 22.78
C LYS A 122 19.68 -3.31 23.54
N LYS A 123 20.40 -2.26 23.14
CA LYS A 123 21.63 -1.80 23.83
C LYS A 123 21.34 -0.98 25.08
N LEU A 124 20.12 -0.48 25.24
CA LEU A 124 19.71 0.29 26.41
C LEU A 124 19.59 -0.59 27.64
N SER A 125 19.93 -0.04 28.81
CA SER A 125 19.65 -0.66 30.11
C SER A 125 18.14 -0.80 30.35
N GLU A 126 17.77 -1.63 31.32
CA GLU A 126 16.36 -1.80 31.70
C GLU A 126 15.74 -0.49 32.21
N GLU A 127 16.50 0.30 32.97
CA GLU A 127 16.06 1.59 33.50
C GLU A 127 15.81 2.62 32.40
N GLU A 128 16.68 2.67 31.39
CA GLU A 128 16.51 3.56 30.23
C GLU A 128 15.30 3.16 29.38
N ARG A 129 15.09 1.86 29.15
CA ARG A 129 13.91 1.35 28.46
C ARG A 129 12.62 1.69 29.22
N ALA A 130 12.63 1.51 30.55
CA ALA A 130 11.47 1.83 31.40
C ALA A 130 11.11 3.32 31.35
N LYS A 131 12.10 4.22 31.36
CA LYS A 131 11.88 5.67 31.19
C LYS A 131 11.28 6.00 29.84
N LEU A 132 11.80 5.44 28.74
CA LEU A 132 11.28 5.67 27.40
C LEU A 132 9.83 5.20 27.26
N LEU A 133 9.45 4.11 27.91
CA LEU A 133 8.07 3.58 27.86
C LEU A 133 7.03 4.50 28.52
N GLN A 134 7.40 5.37 29.45
CA GLN A 134 6.44 6.23 30.17
C GLN A 134 5.72 7.25 29.28
N GLY A 135 6.30 7.60 28.12
CA GLY A 135 5.72 8.55 27.16
C GLY A 135 5.30 7.95 25.82
N VAL A 136 5.43 6.63 25.64
CA VAL A 136 5.17 5.99 24.34
C VAL A 136 3.65 5.80 24.14
N PRO A 137 3.11 6.16 22.97
CA PRO A 137 1.71 5.88 22.66
C PRO A 137 1.43 4.39 22.76
N LYS A 138 0.39 4.02 23.52
CA LYS A 138 -0.03 2.62 23.74
C LYS A 138 -0.45 1.89 22.47
N LYS A 139 -0.73 2.63 21.39
CA LYS A 139 -1.14 2.08 20.09
C LYS A 139 -0.05 2.39 19.06
N PRO A 140 0.41 1.39 18.29
CA PRO A 140 1.38 1.63 17.24
C PRO A 140 0.79 2.49 16.12
N LYS A 141 1.65 3.24 15.44
CA LYS A 141 1.27 3.98 14.24
C LYS A 141 0.95 2.98 13.12
N ARG A 142 -0.18 3.19 12.43
CA ARG A 142 -0.50 2.44 11.21
C ARG A 142 0.34 2.96 10.05
N ILE A 143 1.03 2.05 9.38
CA ILE A 143 1.77 2.32 8.15
C ILE A 143 1.12 1.48 7.05
N ILE A 144 0.81 2.11 5.93
CA ILE A 144 0.28 1.43 4.74
C ILE A 144 1.45 1.32 3.77
N THR A 145 1.69 0.13 3.23
CA THR A 145 2.71 -0.14 2.22
C THR A 145 2.06 -0.85 1.03
N THR A 146 2.65 -0.68 -0.16
CA THR A 146 2.28 -1.43 -1.36
C THR A 146 3.38 -2.45 -1.61
N THR A 147 3.00 -3.73 -1.69
CA THR A 147 3.94 -4.84 -1.93
C THR A 147 3.53 -5.57 -3.18
N THR A 148 4.50 -5.87 -4.04
CA THR A 148 4.31 -6.75 -5.19
C THR A 148 4.33 -8.19 -4.70
N CYS A 149 3.24 -8.92 -4.93
CA CYS A 149 3.15 -10.35 -4.64
C CYS A 149 3.27 -11.14 -5.95
N LEU A 150 3.98 -12.26 -5.90
CA LEU A 150 3.97 -13.24 -6.98
C LEU A 150 2.79 -14.19 -6.77
N GLU A 151 2.05 -14.48 -7.84
CA GLU A 151 1.04 -15.52 -7.87
C GLU A 151 1.70 -16.83 -8.30
N TYR A 152 1.84 -17.77 -7.37
CA TYR A 152 2.38 -19.09 -7.66
C TYR A 152 1.28 -20.05 -8.11
N ASN A 153 1.64 -21.01 -8.96
CA ASN A 153 0.73 -22.00 -9.51
C ASN A 153 0.21 -22.92 -8.38
N PRO A 154 -1.09 -22.87 -8.04
CA PRO A 154 -1.64 -23.64 -6.92
C PRO A 154 -1.49 -25.16 -7.13
N VAL A 155 -1.43 -25.64 -8.38
CA VAL A 155 -1.23 -27.07 -8.67
C VAL A 155 0.17 -27.52 -8.28
N VAL A 156 1.18 -26.68 -8.51
CA VAL A 156 2.57 -26.97 -8.11
C VAL A 156 2.69 -27.05 -6.59
N ILE A 157 2.11 -26.07 -5.90
CA ILE A 157 2.08 -26.01 -4.44
C ILE A 157 1.36 -27.23 -3.85
N ALA A 158 0.14 -27.53 -4.32
CA ALA A 158 -0.63 -28.67 -3.83
C ALA A 158 0.07 -30.01 -4.08
N THR A 159 0.71 -30.17 -5.26
CA THR A 159 1.46 -31.39 -5.58
C THR A 159 2.65 -31.57 -4.65
N ARG A 160 3.42 -30.50 -4.41
CA ARG A 160 4.56 -30.54 -3.49
C ARG A 160 4.14 -30.86 -2.04
N LEU A 161 3.03 -30.28 -1.57
CA LEU A 161 2.51 -30.56 -0.23
C LEU A 161 2.02 -32.02 -0.09
N ALA A 162 1.39 -32.57 -1.14
CA ALA A 162 0.97 -33.97 -1.15
C ALA A 162 2.16 -34.93 -1.09
N LEU A 163 3.24 -34.65 -1.86
CA LEU A 163 4.47 -35.43 -1.84
C LEU A 163 5.18 -35.41 -0.48
N ALA A 164 5.03 -34.31 0.26
CA ALA A 164 5.67 -34.15 1.56
C ALA A 164 5.02 -35.00 2.68
N GLU A 165 3.80 -35.49 2.46
CA GLU A 165 3.04 -36.31 3.43
C GLU A 165 3.02 -35.72 4.85
N GLY A 166 2.92 -34.39 4.94
CA GLY A 166 2.90 -33.67 6.21
C GLY A 166 4.24 -33.63 6.95
N LYS A 167 5.35 -33.95 6.30
CA LYS A 167 6.71 -33.87 6.85
C LYS A 167 7.55 -32.82 6.15
N CYS A 168 8.37 -32.12 6.92
CA CYS A 168 9.34 -31.17 6.39
C CYS A 168 10.44 -31.92 5.62
N GLU A 169 10.66 -31.56 4.36
CA GLU A 169 11.66 -32.23 3.50
C GLU A 169 13.12 -31.83 3.83
N LYS A 170 13.34 -30.82 4.69
CA LYS A 170 14.69 -30.47 5.21
C LYS A 170 15.05 -31.20 6.50
N CYS A 171 14.17 -31.16 7.51
CA CYS A 171 14.48 -31.71 8.84
C CYS A 171 13.82 -33.06 9.14
N GLY A 172 12.92 -33.54 8.27
CA GLY A 172 12.20 -34.81 8.42
C GLY A 172 11.13 -34.83 9.51
N GLN A 173 10.93 -33.73 10.24
CA GLN A 173 9.93 -33.63 11.30
C GLN A 173 8.53 -33.44 10.72
N GLU A 174 7.52 -33.89 11.44
CA GLU A 174 6.12 -33.62 11.11
C GLU A 174 5.83 -32.11 11.12
N ALA A 175 4.79 -31.71 10.39
CA ALA A 175 4.31 -30.35 10.40
C ALA A 175 4.00 -29.90 11.83
N PRO A 176 4.34 -28.66 12.21
CA PRO A 176 4.24 -28.20 13.59
C PRO A 176 2.79 -28.09 14.11
N PHE A 177 1.82 -27.97 13.20
CA PHE A 177 0.41 -27.89 13.53
C PHE A 177 -0.47 -28.24 12.32
N ILE A 178 -1.76 -28.43 12.58
CA ILE A 178 -2.80 -28.61 11.56
C ILE A 178 -3.41 -27.24 11.24
N SER A 179 -3.48 -26.91 9.96
CA SER A 179 -4.08 -25.70 9.44
C SER A 179 -5.57 -25.63 9.78
N ALA A 180 -5.99 -24.52 10.39
CA ALA A 180 -7.40 -24.27 10.70
C ALA A 180 -8.26 -23.98 9.46
N LEU A 181 -7.64 -23.67 8.33
CA LEU A 181 -8.34 -23.34 7.09
C LEU A 181 -8.89 -24.57 6.38
N ASP A 182 -8.08 -25.63 6.31
CA ASP A 182 -8.33 -26.81 5.48
C ASP A 182 -8.12 -28.14 6.22
N GLY A 183 -7.69 -28.11 7.49
CA GLY A 183 -7.46 -29.31 8.30
C GLY A 183 -6.21 -30.10 7.92
N MET A 184 -5.31 -29.52 7.10
CA MET A 184 -4.11 -30.19 6.61
C MET A 184 -2.86 -29.88 7.43
N PRO A 185 -1.83 -30.75 7.46
CA PRO A 185 -0.53 -30.44 8.04
C PRO A 185 0.08 -29.15 7.45
N TYR A 186 0.45 -28.17 8.29
CA TYR A 186 0.94 -26.88 7.82
C TYR A 186 2.42 -26.92 7.43
N LEU A 187 2.70 -26.80 6.13
CA LEU A 187 4.04 -26.63 5.56
C LEU A 187 4.03 -25.46 4.57
N GLU A 188 5.19 -24.82 4.39
CA GLU A 188 5.41 -23.72 3.47
C GLU A 188 6.23 -24.23 2.28
N VAL A 189 5.74 -24.03 1.06
CA VAL A 189 6.47 -24.41 -0.15
C VAL A 189 7.46 -23.30 -0.51
N HIS A 190 8.71 -23.69 -0.74
CA HIS A 190 9.82 -22.82 -1.09
C HIS A 190 10.40 -23.21 -2.44
N HIS A 191 10.68 -22.25 -3.32
CA HIS A 191 11.41 -22.54 -4.55
C HIS A 191 12.91 -22.63 -4.28
N ILE A 192 13.54 -23.75 -4.65
CA ILE A 192 14.97 -24.03 -4.42
C ILE A 192 15.83 -22.98 -5.14
N LYS A 193 15.56 -22.77 -6.43
CA LYS A 193 16.01 -21.60 -7.18
C LYS A 193 14.91 -20.56 -7.12
N SER A 194 15.22 -19.38 -6.56
CA SER A 194 14.21 -18.33 -6.39
C SER A 194 13.66 -17.86 -7.74
N ILE A 195 12.36 -17.54 -7.79
CA ILE A 195 11.73 -17.00 -9.01
C ILE A 195 12.40 -15.68 -9.45
N ALA A 196 12.84 -14.86 -8.49
CA ALA A 196 13.56 -13.62 -8.76
C ALA A 196 14.90 -13.83 -9.49
N GLU A 197 15.53 -14.99 -9.31
CA GLU A 197 16.78 -15.39 -9.99
C GLU A 197 16.50 -16.23 -11.27
N GLY A 198 15.26 -16.22 -11.76
CA GLY A 198 14.83 -17.01 -12.92
C GLY A 198 14.66 -18.49 -12.59
N GLY A 199 14.21 -18.82 -11.37
CA GLY A 199 13.65 -20.13 -11.05
C GLY A 199 12.31 -20.35 -11.73
N GLU A 200 12.03 -21.61 -12.07
CA GLU A 200 10.77 -22.00 -12.68
C GLU A 200 9.76 -22.38 -11.59
N ASP A 201 8.48 -22.06 -11.83
CA ASP A 201 7.39 -22.46 -10.94
C ASP A 201 6.90 -23.87 -11.30
N ILE A 202 7.73 -24.86 -10.95
CA ILE A 202 7.52 -26.29 -11.22
C ILE A 202 7.80 -27.12 -9.96
N VAL A 203 7.19 -28.30 -9.88
CA VAL A 203 7.31 -29.18 -8.70
C VAL A 203 8.78 -29.49 -8.39
N ASP A 204 9.60 -29.78 -9.40
CA ASP A 204 11.01 -30.14 -9.21
C ASP A 204 11.86 -29.01 -8.60
N ASN A 205 11.45 -27.75 -8.80
CA ASN A 205 12.12 -26.58 -8.23
C ASN A 205 11.49 -26.14 -6.90
N THR A 206 10.66 -26.96 -6.26
CA THR A 206 10.05 -26.64 -4.97
C THR A 206 10.50 -27.58 -3.86
N ILE A 207 10.28 -27.20 -2.61
CA ILE A 207 10.46 -28.04 -1.42
C ILE A 207 9.45 -27.62 -0.34
N ALA A 208 8.85 -28.58 0.36
CA ALA A 208 7.92 -28.34 1.46
C ALA A 208 8.69 -28.28 2.79
N LEU A 209 8.56 -27.17 3.50
CA LEU A 209 9.33 -26.89 4.69
C LEU A 209 8.43 -26.53 5.87
N CYS A 210 8.84 -26.91 7.08
CA CYS A 210 8.23 -26.30 8.25
C CYS A 210 8.63 -24.81 8.33
N PRO A 211 7.84 -23.96 9.02
CA PRO A 211 8.12 -22.53 9.12
C PRO A 211 9.52 -22.22 9.63
N ASN A 212 10.04 -23.02 10.56
CA ASN A 212 11.39 -22.85 11.11
C ASN A 212 12.46 -23.06 10.04
N CYS A 213 12.40 -24.17 9.32
CA CYS A 213 13.34 -24.48 8.24
C CYS A 213 13.23 -23.48 7.08
N HIS A 214 12.03 -23.03 6.75
CA HIS A 214 11.84 -22.04 5.71
C HIS A 214 12.49 -20.70 6.09
N LYS A 215 12.28 -20.21 7.32
CA LYS A 215 12.94 -18.98 7.80
C LYS A 215 14.45 -19.13 7.93
N GLU A 216 14.96 -20.30 8.30
CA GLU A 216 16.39 -20.58 8.37
C GLU A 216 17.06 -20.46 6.99
N ILE A 217 16.40 -20.85 5.90
CA ILE A 217 16.96 -20.66 4.55
C ILE A 217 17.10 -19.17 4.20
N HIS A 218 16.11 -18.35 4.55
CA HIS A 218 16.12 -16.91 4.23
C HIS A 218 17.01 -16.07 5.16
N PHE A 219 17.03 -16.40 6.46
CA PHE A 219 17.59 -15.54 7.50
C PHE A 219 18.62 -16.24 8.39
N GLY A 220 18.78 -17.56 8.24
CA GLY A 220 19.73 -18.34 9.01
C GLY A 220 21.17 -17.99 8.65
N ARG A 221 22.05 -18.12 9.64
CA ARG A 221 23.49 -17.97 9.43
C ARG A 221 23.96 -19.16 8.59
N LYS A 222 24.51 -18.91 7.41
CA LYS A 222 25.28 -19.93 6.68
C LYS A 222 26.52 -20.24 7.53
N ILE A 223 26.58 -21.48 8.04
CA ILE A 223 27.70 -21.98 8.83
C ILE A 223 28.78 -22.48 7.88
#